data_AF-A0AAN6M8D7-F1
#
_entry.id   AF-A0AAN6M8D7-F1
#
_cell.length_a   1.000
_cell.length_b   1.000
_cell.length_c   1.000
_cell.angle_alpha   90.00
_cell.angle_beta   90.00
_cell.angle_gamma   90.00
#
_symmetry.space_group_name_H-M   'P 1'
#
loop_
_entity.id
_entity.type
_entity.pdbx_description
1 polymer ?
#
loop_
_entity_poly.entity_id
_entity_poly.type
_entity_poly.pdbx_seq_one_letter_code
_entity_poly.pdbx_strand_id
1 'polypeptide(L)'
;MTRAGYLTWRAKQKSLAASNLSTLLSTSPSITPPLPEPTIARIAALVRKEGLASGDEEAQALEDVACLVFLDDQFDGFEERADIDEDKIIAILRKTWAKMGEEGRRLAGGMALSERAGTLVKKALEGV
;
A
#
# COMPACT_ATOMS: atom_id res chain seq x y z
N MET A 1 -8.44 15.79 14.09
CA MET A 1 -9.06 15.72 12.75
C MET A 1 -10.28 14.78 12.84
N THR A 2 -11.45 15.15 12.29
CA THR A 2 -12.62 14.25 12.29
C THR A 2 -12.45 13.13 11.25
N ARG A 3 -13.21 12.03 11.38
CA ARG A 3 -13.20 10.93 10.40
C ARG A 3 -13.49 11.43 8.97
N ALA A 4 -14.49 12.30 8.83
CA ALA A 4 -14.84 12.90 7.54
C ALA A 4 -13.68 13.73 6.97
N GLY A 5 -13.03 14.55 7.80
CA GLY A 5 -11.86 15.34 7.39
C GLY A 5 -10.71 14.45 6.91
N TYR A 6 -10.41 13.38 7.63
CA TYR A 6 -9.37 12.42 7.25
C TYR A 6 -9.66 11.72 5.91
N LEU A 7 -10.90 11.26 5.70
CA LEU A 7 -11.29 10.60 4.45
C LEU A 7 -11.22 11.57 3.26
N THR A 8 -11.69 12.81 3.43
CA THR A 8 -11.58 13.85 2.39
C THR A 8 -10.13 14.16 2.06
N TRP A 9 -9.27 14.33 3.07
CA TRP A 9 -7.84 14.56 2.87
C TRP A 9 -7.20 13.39 2.12
N ARG A 10 -7.46 12.15 2.54
CA ARG A 10 -6.94 10.94 1.89
C ARG A 10 -7.37 10.83 0.44
N ALA A 11 -8.64 11.13 0.12
CA ALA A 11 -9.12 11.13 -1.26
C ALA A 11 -8.39 12.17 -2.11
N LYS A 12 -8.21 13.40 -1.60
CA LYS A 12 -7.47 14.45 -2.29
C LYS A 12 -6.01 14.08 -2.56
N GLN A 13 -5.33 13.45 -1.61
CA GLN A 13 -3.95 13.01 -1.78
C GLN A 13 -3.79 12.05 -2.96
N LYS A 14 -4.71 11.09 -3.08
CA LYS A 14 -4.71 10.15 -4.21
C LYS A 14 -4.94 10.86 -5.55
N SER A 15 -5.90 11.77 -5.62
CA SER A 15 -6.19 12.53 -6.84
C SER A 15 -5.01 13.41 -7.26
N LEU A 16 -4.36 14.08 -6.29
CA LEU A 16 -3.19 14.91 -6.55
C LEU A 16 -2.01 14.08 -7.06
N ALA A 17 -1.72 12.95 -6.41
CA ALA A 17 -0.64 12.06 -6.83
C ALA A 17 -0.86 11.54 -8.26
N ALA A 18 -2.08 11.13 -8.59
CA ALA A 18 -2.43 10.69 -9.93
C ALA A 18 -2.28 11.80 -10.97
N SER A 19 -2.75 13.02 -10.66
CA SER A 19 -2.61 14.18 -11.56
C SER A 19 -1.14 14.53 -11.82
N ASN A 20 -0.31 14.56 -10.76
CA ASN A 20 1.11 14.86 -10.89
C ASN A 20 1.81 13.78 -11.73
N LEU A 21 1.50 12.51 -11.50
CA LEU A 21 2.07 11.40 -12.25
C LEU A 21 1.66 11.46 -13.73
N SER A 22 0.39 11.72 -14.04
CA SER A 22 -0.07 11.88 -15.43
C SER A 22 0.67 13.01 -16.15
N THR A 23 0.86 14.16 -15.49
CA THR A 23 1.64 15.27 -16.05
C THR A 23 3.10 14.87 -16.28
N LEU A 24 3.72 14.21 -15.31
CA LEU A 24 5.11 13.75 -15.43
C LEU A 24 5.28 12.75 -16.59
N LEU A 25 4.40 11.74 -16.68
CA LEU A 25 4.49 10.71 -17.71
C LEU A 25 4.21 11.25 -19.12
N SER A 26 3.25 12.18 -19.27
CA SER A 26 2.89 12.76 -20.57
C SER A 26 3.91 13.78 -21.09
N THR A 27 4.65 14.43 -20.19
CA THR A 27 5.62 15.48 -20.56
C THR A 27 7.07 15.04 -20.48
N SER A 28 7.35 13.81 -20.00
CA SER A 28 8.71 13.31 -19.84
C SER A 28 9.40 13.10 -21.20
N PRO A 29 10.50 13.83 -21.50
CA PRO A 29 11.26 13.62 -22.73
C PRO A 29 12.09 12.33 -22.69
N SER A 30 12.27 11.73 -21.51
CA SER A 30 13.08 10.52 -21.31
C SER A 30 12.36 9.24 -21.74
N ILE A 31 11.04 9.27 -21.93
CA ILE A 31 10.25 8.10 -22.34
C ILE A 31 10.06 8.14 -23.86
N THR A 32 10.76 7.25 -24.58
CA THR A 32 10.69 7.16 -26.05
C THR A 32 10.45 5.71 -26.50
N PRO A 33 9.38 5.44 -27.28
CA PRO A 33 8.33 6.38 -27.70
C PRO A 33 7.47 6.85 -26.51
N PRO A 34 6.77 8.00 -26.63
CA PRO A 34 5.85 8.47 -25.59
C PRO A 34 4.81 7.41 -25.21
N LEU A 35 4.41 7.39 -23.93
CA LEU A 35 3.36 6.47 -23.49
C LEU A 35 2.00 6.86 -24.10
N PRO A 36 1.20 5.88 -24.56
CA PRO A 36 -0.16 6.14 -25.00
C PRO A 36 -1.03 6.70 -23.86
N GLU A 37 -1.94 7.60 -24.20
CA GLU A 37 -2.89 8.19 -23.23
C GLU A 37 -3.69 7.13 -22.42
N PRO A 38 -4.18 6.03 -23.03
CA PRO A 38 -4.85 4.97 -22.25
C PRO A 38 -3.96 4.33 -21.18
N THR A 39 -2.66 4.20 -21.44
CA THR A 39 -1.70 3.66 -20.47
C THR A 39 -1.51 4.62 -19.31
N ILE A 40 -1.36 5.92 -19.58
CA ILE A 40 -1.24 6.94 -18.54
C ILE A 40 -2.52 7.01 -17.69
N ALA A 41 -3.69 6.96 -18.33
CA ALA A 41 -4.97 6.93 -17.65
C ALA A 41 -5.12 5.71 -16.73
N ARG A 42 -4.68 4.52 -17.19
CA ARG A 42 -4.68 3.30 -16.38
C ARG A 42 -3.76 3.43 -15.16
N ILE A 43 -2.53 3.89 -15.34
CA ILE A 43 -1.58 4.12 -14.24
C ILE A 43 -2.17 5.10 -13.20
N ALA A 44 -2.78 6.20 -13.66
CA ALA A 44 -3.42 7.18 -12.79
C ALA A 44 -4.59 6.57 -11.99
N ALA A 45 -5.39 5.68 -12.60
CA ALA A 45 -6.47 4.95 -11.93
C ALA A 45 -5.93 4.02 -10.81
N LEU A 46 -4.84 3.30 -11.09
CA LEU A 46 -4.18 2.44 -10.10
C LEU A 46 -3.66 3.23 -8.89
N VAL A 47 -3.05 4.41 -9.11
CA VAL A 47 -2.62 5.30 -8.01
C VAL A 47 -3.81 5.77 -7.15
N ARG A 48 -4.99 5.96 -7.76
CA ARG A 48 -6.22 6.27 -7.02
C ARG A 48 -6.83 5.05 -6.30
N LYS A 49 -6.26 3.86 -6.52
CA LYS A 49 -6.75 2.57 -6.05
C LYS A 49 -8.15 2.24 -6.60
N GLU A 50 -8.43 2.69 -7.82
CA GLU A 50 -9.64 2.30 -8.56
C GLU A 50 -9.53 0.83 -8.96
N GLY A 51 -10.64 0.10 -8.92
CA GLY A 51 -10.68 -1.34 -9.22
C GLY A 51 -10.36 -2.27 -8.04
N LEU A 52 -9.67 -1.81 -6.99
CA LEU A 52 -9.27 -2.66 -5.87
C LEU A 52 -10.46 -3.34 -5.17
N ALA A 53 -11.53 -2.58 -4.87
CA ALA A 53 -12.73 -3.13 -4.24
C ALA A 53 -13.53 -4.08 -5.16
N SER A 54 -13.23 -4.05 -6.46
CA SER A 54 -13.88 -4.87 -7.48
C SER A 54 -13.05 -6.09 -7.88
N GLY A 55 -11.88 -6.30 -7.25
CA GLY A 55 -11.01 -7.44 -7.54
C GLY A 55 -10.14 -7.28 -8.79
N ASP A 56 -9.87 -6.04 -9.22
CA ASP A 56 -8.92 -5.78 -10.30
C ASP A 56 -7.51 -6.27 -9.93
N GLU A 57 -6.94 -7.15 -10.77
CA GLU A 57 -5.67 -7.83 -10.48
C GLU A 57 -4.48 -6.89 -10.37
N GLU A 58 -4.37 -5.87 -11.24
CA GLU A 58 -3.26 -4.91 -11.18
C GLU A 58 -3.40 -3.99 -9.96
N ALA A 59 -4.64 -3.58 -9.62
CA ALA A 59 -4.90 -2.80 -8.43
C ALA A 59 -4.56 -3.59 -7.15
N GLN A 60 -4.89 -4.89 -7.12
CA GLN A 60 -4.55 -5.78 -6.02
C GLN A 60 -3.03 -5.99 -5.93
N ALA A 61 -2.35 -6.24 -7.04
CA ALA A 61 -0.90 -6.37 -7.07
C ALA A 61 -0.19 -5.13 -6.52
N LEU A 62 -0.68 -3.92 -6.87
CA LEU A 62 -0.12 -2.67 -6.35
C LEU A 62 -0.40 -2.49 -4.84
N GLU A 63 -1.56 -2.91 -4.34
CA GLU A 63 -1.86 -2.90 -2.89
C GLU A 63 -0.98 -3.91 -2.14
N ASP A 64 -0.75 -5.10 -2.71
CA ASP A 64 0.11 -6.14 -2.16
C ASP A 64 1.54 -5.63 -2.04
N VAL A 65 2.10 -5.05 -3.12
CA VAL A 65 3.43 -4.44 -3.11
C VAL A 65 3.54 -3.36 -2.04
N ALA A 66 2.54 -2.49 -1.89
CA ALA A 66 2.56 -1.45 -0.86
C ALA A 66 2.59 -2.05 0.57
N CYS A 67 1.90 -3.16 0.81
CA CYS A 67 1.91 -3.87 2.09
C CYS A 67 3.24 -4.59 2.34
N LEU A 68 3.79 -5.23 1.31
CA LEU A 68 5.07 -5.93 1.38
C LEU A 68 6.23 -4.97 1.64
N VAL A 69 6.29 -3.83 0.94
CA VAL A 69 7.30 -2.80 1.19
C VAL A 69 7.19 -2.24 2.61
N PHE A 70 5.97 -2.06 3.13
CA PHE A 70 5.80 -1.67 4.53
C PHE A 70 6.41 -2.70 5.49
N LEU A 71 6.15 -3.99 5.28
CA LEU A 71 6.67 -5.07 6.12
C LEU A 71 8.20 -5.19 6.02
N ASP A 72 8.77 -5.00 4.83
CA ASP A 72 10.20 -5.20 4.55
C ASP A 72 11.07 -4.04 5.02
N ASP A 73 10.71 -2.82 4.63
CA ASP A 73 11.60 -1.65 4.70
C ASP A 73 11.23 -0.69 5.84
N GLN A 74 9.98 -0.73 6.30
CA GLN A 74 9.43 0.32 7.16
C GLN A 74 9.01 -0.18 8.54
N PHE A 75 8.74 -1.48 8.68
CA PHE A 75 8.02 -1.97 9.84
C PHE A 75 8.86 -1.92 11.12
N ASP A 76 10.15 -2.26 11.06
CA ASP A 76 11.05 -2.20 12.23
C ASP A 76 11.12 -0.74 12.77
N GLY A 77 11.38 0.24 11.90
CA GLY A 77 11.36 1.65 12.33
C GLY A 77 9.98 2.15 12.77
N PHE A 78 8.90 1.54 12.27
CA PHE A 78 7.54 1.90 12.66
C PHE A 78 7.18 1.38 14.05
N GLU A 79 7.57 0.16 14.41
CA GLU A 79 7.22 -0.48 15.69
C GLU A 79 8.02 0.07 16.87
N GLU A 80 9.23 0.60 16.63
CA GLU A 80 10.05 1.27 17.65
C GLU A 80 9.51 2.63 18.11
N ARG A 81 8.47 3.16 17.45
CA ARG A 81 7.91 4.47 17.78
C ARG A 81 7.22 4.48 19.14
N ALA A 82 7.69 5.38 20.01
CA ALA A 82 7.17 5.52 21.38
C ALA A 82 5.67 5.88 21.50
N ASP A 83 5.03 6.37 20.43
CA ASP A 83 3.60 6.73 20.43
C ASP A 83 2.66 5.59 19.96
N ILE A 84 3.19 4.37 19.83
CA ILE A 84 2.46 3.20 19.35
C ILE A 84 2.73 2.03 20.29
N ASP A 85 1.67 1.54 20.96
CA ASP A 85 1.73 0.34 21.77
C ASP A 85 1.60 -0.94 20.92
N GLU A 86 1.90 -2.08 21.53
CA GLU A 86 1.85 -3.39 20.85
C GLU A 86 0.43 -3.69 20.32
N ASP A 87 -0.63 -3.38 21.07
CA ASP A 87 -2.02 -3.62 20.63
C ASP A 87 -2.35 -2.87 19.33
N LYS A 88 -1.91 -1.62 19.23
CA LYS A 88 -2.07 -0.79 18.03
C LYS A 88 -1.21 -1.31 16.88
N ILE A 89 0.01 -1.79 17.14
CA ILE A 89 0.86 -2.46 16.13
C ILE A 89 0.13 -3.69 15.57
N ILE A 90 -0.36 -4.57 16.45
CA ILE A 90 -1.11 -5.77 16.07
C ILE A 90 -2.35 -5.41 15.24
N ALA A 91 -3.10 -4.38 15.64
CA ALA A 91 -4.26 -3.91 14.89
C ALA A 91 -3.90 -3.38 13.48
N ILE A 92 -2.72 -2.75 13.32
CA ILE A 92 -2.22 -2.27 12.02
C ILE A 92 -1.77 -3.44 11.15
N LEU A 93 -1.07 -4.42 11.71
CA LEU A 93 -0.66 -5.63 10.99
C LEU A 93 -1.87 -6.41 10.47
N ARG A 94 -2.92 -6.60 11.28
CA ARG A 94 -4.18 -7.23 10.85
C ARG A 94 -4.82 -6.47 9.68
N LYS A 95 -4.86 -5.14 9.73
CA LYS A 95 -5.39 -4.31 8.64
C LYS A 95 -4.51 -4.33 7.40
N THR A 96 -3.22 -4.55 7.54
CA THR A 96 -2.28 -4.70 6.42
C THR A 96 -2.51 -6.04 5.75
N TRP A 97 -2.59 -7.12 6.54
CA TRP A 97 -2.91 -8.47 6.06
C TRP A 97 -4.25 -8.55 5.33
N ALA A 98 -5.28 -7.89 5.87
CA ALA A 98 -6.63 -7.90 5.29
C ALA A 98 -6.73 -7.20 3.93
N LYS A 99 -5.78 -6.31 3.58
CA LYS A 99 -5.74 -5.66 2.26
C LYS A 99 -5.03 -6.50 1.21
N MET A 100 -4.18 -7.42 1.64
CA MET A 100 -3.42 -8.27 0.72
C MET A 100 -4.30 -9.37 0.12
N GLY A 101 -4.04 -9.67 -1.14
CA GLY A 101 -4.55 -10.85 -1.83
C GLY A 101 -3.86 -12.12 -1.35
N GLU A 102 -4.23 -13.26 -1.95
CA GLU A 102 -3.63 -14.55 -1.62
C GLU A 102 -2.11 -14.55 -1.88
N GLU A 103 -1.69 -14.01 -3.02
CA GLU A 103 -0.28 -13.95 -3.39
C GLU A 103 0.52 -13.01 -2.49
N GLY A 104 0.01 -11.82 -2.18
CA GLY A 104 0.63 -10.91 -1.22
C GLY A 104 0.84 -11.55 0.16
N ARG A 105 -0.17 -12.29 0.68
CA ARG A 105 -0.06 -13.02 1.95
C ARG A 105 0.97 -14.15 1.89
N ARG A 106 1.01 -14.89 0.77
CA ARG A 106 1.98 -15.96 0.54
C ARG A 106 3.40 -15.40 0.54
N LEU A 107 3.65 -14.29 -0.15
CA LEU A 107 4.94 -13.60 -0.17
C LEU A 107 5.32 -13.08 1.21
N ALA A 108 4.38 -12.43 1.92
CA ALA A 108 4.61 -11.92 3.27
C ALA A 108 5.01 -13.03 4.26
N GLY A 109 4.41 -14.21 4.15
CA GLY A 109 4.77 -15.36 4.99
C GLY A 109 6.17 -15.93 4.72
N GLY A 110 6.77 -15.63 3.57
CA GLY A 110 8.12 -16.05 3.19
C GLY A 110 9.21 -15.01 3.43
N MET A 111 8.87 -13.82 3.96
CA MET A 111 9.83 -12.74 4.15
C MET A 111 10.80 -13.01 5.31
N ALA A 112 12.04 -12.58 5.13
CA ALA A 112 13.07 -12.61 6.17
C ALA A 112 12.93 -11.37 7.08
N LEU A 113 11.94 -11.40 7.98
CA LEU A 113 11.71 -10.33 8.95
C LEU A 113 12.66 -10.42 10.16
N SER A 114 12.86 -9.30 10.85
CA SER A 114 13.53 -9.28 12.16
C SER A 114 12.79 -10.19 13.17
N GLU A 115 13.48 -10.66 14.22
CA GLU A 115 12.83 -11.54 15.22
C GLU A 115 11.61 -10.87 15.88
N ARG A 116 11.73 -9.57 16.18
CA ARG A 116 10.65 -8.77 16.76
C ARG A 116 9.49 -8.64 15.78
N ALA A 117 9.77 -8.25 14.54
CA ALA A 117 8.76 -8.13 13.50
C ALA A 117 8.02 -9.45 13.25
N GLY A 118 8.76 -10.55 13.11
CA GLY A 118 8.20 -11.89 12.92
C GLY A 118 7.30 -12.32 14.10
N THR A 119 7.68 -11.98 15.33
CA THR A 119 6.86 -12.24 16.52
C THR A 119 5.55 -11.46 16.48
N LEU A 120 5.60 -10.17 16.12
CA LEU A 120 4.42 -9.30 16.02
C LEU A 120 3.48 -9.76 14.90
N VAL A 121 4.02 -10.15 13.75
CA VAL A 121 3.23 -10.70 12.64
C VAL A 121 2.53 -11.99 13.06
N LYS A 122 3.23 -12.93 13.72
CA LYS A 122 2.60 -14.17 14.23
C LYS A 122 1.45 -13.87 15.19
N LYS A 123 1.68 -13.03 16.19
CA LYS A 123 0.63 -12.58 17.14
C LYS A 123 -0.56 -11.94 16.42
N ALA A 124 -0.31 -11.18 15.35
CA ALA A 124 -1.38 -10.56 14.59
C ALA A 124 -2.28 -11.58 13.89
N LEU A 125 -1.70 -12.70 13.43
CA LEU A 125 -2.38 -13.76 12.68
C LEU A 125 -3.00 -14.86 13.56
N GLU A 126 -2.62 -14.98 14.83
CA GLU A 126 -3.16 -16.00 15.77
C GLU A 126 -4.68 -15.92 16.03
N GLY A 127 -5.37 -14.90 15.51
CA GLY A 127 -6.83 -14.73 15.64
C GLY A 127 -7.54 -14.27 14.37
N VAL A 128 -6.95 -14.56 13.20
CA VAL A 128 -7.49 -14.20 11.87
C VAL A 128 -7.88 -15.44 11.10
#